data_AF-A0A9X7JW78-F1
#
_entry.id   AF-A0A9X7JW78-F1
#
_cell.length_a   1.000
_cell.length_b   1.000
_cell.length_c   1.000
_cell.angle_alpha   90.00
_cell.angle_beta   90.00
_cell.angle_gamma   90.00
#
_symmetry.space_group_name_H-M   'P 1'
#
loop_
_entity.id
_entity.type
_entity.pdbx_description
1 polymer ?
#
loop_
_entity_poly.entity_id
_entity_poly.type
_entity_poly.pdbx_seq_one_letter_code
_entity_poly.pdbx_strand_id
1 'polypeptide(L)'
;MTKQKDRVESLRKEKLHNNFKQLGISTEFVDNFSIRLSKKLSEYADWELKESILKSLKNQMKKRLQGMKSFNELRKFLESISFGSSKISIESIGAIEDKVMVNYLLDLLYSCGKLEPKDLKNAKDEALTKFEQMAHLLPVEVKVKRITVDGIDKAEETGYSLATVSFTKRIHDKSWYLTRSKIKTPKLIFDLSTLAAEVFFINSIEQFSLRNIEFYEYKAAEKYVENAMSYLQREKVFPLPTDKSFREYLVSILEKYKLIPEDVEMITSEKFNMYQRFFRLIMNKESAVISNMSVYMISVMTREFVKQTTYVKEKVEREVKEVSDYARSFQTKKNINKQTLAVMKDNAFLTKYGYVEIDNDVSLEKFALLEKEFEELTKKIYIPKCDDHSFRIKKLGKHRAAGLYYPDPIRATIFDIDSPDAYCHELYTCNMKS
;
A
#
# COMPACT_ATOMS: atom_id res chain seq x y z
N MET A 1 -21.43 -9.01 -16.24
CA MET A 1 -21.04 -8.85 -14.82
C MET A 1 -19.54 -9.07 -14.63
N THR A 2 -18.95 -10.12 -15.22
CA THR A 2 -17.49 -10.39 -15.18
C THR A 2 -16.66 -9.21 -15.71
N LYS A 3 -16.87 -8.79 -16.97
CA LYS A 3 -16.17 -7.62 -17.56
C LYS A 3 -16.27 -6.30 -16.78
N GLN A 4 -17.33 -6.11 -15.98
CA GLN A 4 -17.53 -4.90 -15.17
C GLN A 4 -16.79 -4.99 -13.83
N LYS A 5 -16.81 -6.17 -13.20
CA LYS A 5 -15.99 -6.43 -12.01
C LYS A 5 -14.51 -6.27 -12.35
N ASP A 6 -14.09 -6.83 -13.50
CA ASP A 6 -12.70 -6.74 -13.96
C ASP A 6 -12.28 -5.28 -14.22
N ARG A 7 -13.16 -4.44 -14.78
CA ARG A 7 -12.90 -3.00 -15.03
C ARG A 7 -12.87 -2.16 -13.75
N VAL A 8 -13.74 -2.46 -12.78
CA VAL A 8 -13.76 -1.77 -11.49
C VAL A 8 -12.53 -2.15 -10.67
N GLU A 9 -12.14 -3.43 -10.71
CA GLU A 9 -10.94 -3.92 -10.06
C GLU A 9 -9.67 -3.37 -10.70
N SER A 10 -9.61 -3.26 -12.03
CA SER A 10 -8.49 -2.62 -12.73
C SER A 10 -8.36 -1.14 -12.35
N LEU A 11 -9.47 -0.39 -12.34
CA LEU A 11 -9.48 1.02 -11.96
C LEU A 11 -9.05 1.22 -10.50
N ARG A 12 -9.55 0.38 -9.59
CA ARG A 12 -9.13 0.38 -8.19
C ARG A 12 -7.64 0.17 -8.05
N LYS A 13 -7.10 -0.84 -8.75
CA LYS A 13 -5.68 -1.20 -8.73
C LYS A 13 -4.81 -0.07 -9.27
N GLU A 14 -5.18 0.51 -10.40
CA GLU A 14 -4.49 1.65 -11.02
C GLU A 14 -4.44 2.86 -10.08
N LYS A 15 -5.58 3.23 -9.49
CA LYS A 15 -5.65 4.34 -8.52
C LYS A 15 -4.79 4.08 -7.28
N LEU A 16 -4.82 2.87 -6.73
CA LEU A 16 -3.97 2.49 -5.60
C LEU A 16 -2.49 2.58 -5.97
N HIS A 17 -2.08 2.03 -7.12
CA HIS A 17 -0.70 2.12 -7.61
C HIS A 17 -0.23 3.57 -7.74
N ASN A 18 -1.05 4.44 -8.34
CA ASN A 18 -0.70 5.85 -8.54
C ASN A 18 -0.54 6.58 -7.20
N ASN A 19 -1.50 6.45 -6.28
CA ASN A 19 -1.42 7.10 -4.96
C ASN A 19 -0.24 6.55 -4.13
N PHE A 20 0.01 5.23 -4.17
CA PHE A 20 1.10 4.62 -3.42
C PHE A 20 2.46 5.09 -3.94
N LYS A 21 2.67 5.12 -5.26
CA LYS A 21 3.89 5.67 -5.87
C LYS A 21 4.11 7.13 -5.48
N GLN A 22 3.05 7.95 -5.50
CA GLN A 22 3.15 9.37 -5.11
C GLN A 22 3.62 9.56 -3.66
N LEU A 23 3.19 8.67 -2.75
CA LEU A 23 3.56 8.70 -1.33
C LEU A 23 4.83 7.91 -0.99
N GLY A 24 5.46 7.25 -1.95
CA GLY A 24 6.65 6.42 -1.70
C GLY A 24 6.34 5.09 -1.00
N ILE A 25 5.10 4.62 -1.12
CA ILE A 25 4.69 3.30 -0.65
C ILE A 25 4.91 2.30 -1.80
N SER A 26 5.59 1.19 -1.51
CA SER A 26 5.81 0.14 -2.52
C SER A 26 4.48 -0.39 -3.08
N THR A 27 4.38 -0.51 -4.41
CA THR A 27 3.19 -1.10 -5.07
C THR A 27 3.00 -2.57 -4.74
N GLU A 28 4.03 -3.23 -4.21
CA GLU A 28 3.92 -4.57 -3.64
C GLU A 28 2.86 -4.64 -2.52
N PHE A 29 2.54 -3.54 -1.83
CA PHE A 29 1.41 -3.48 -0.87
C PHE A 29 0.01 -3.43 -1.50
N VAL A 30 -0.05 -3.28 -2.82
CA VAL A 30 -1.27 -3.43 -3.63
C VAL A 30 -1.32 -4.82 -4.22
N ASP A 31 -0.19 -5.28 -4.77
CA ASP A 31 -0.12 -6.51 -5.56
C ASP A 31 -0.04 -7.77 -4.69
N ASN A 32 0.78 -7.74 -3.64
CA ASN A 32 1.27 -8.96 -3.01
C ASN A 32 1.19 -8.98 -1.48
N PHE A 33 1.17 -7.82 -0.83
CA PHE A 33 1.23 -7.71 0.63
C PHE A 33 0.16 -6.81 1.22
N SER A 34 -0.32 -7.17 2.39
CA SER A 34 -1.30 -6.39 3.15
C SER A 34 -0.90 -6.32 4.61
N ILE A 35 -0.92 -5.12 5.19
CA ILE A 35 -0.78 -4.96 6.64
C ILE A 35 -2.14 -5.25 7.27
N ARG A 36 -2.20 -6.29 8.11
CA ARG A 36 -3.40 -6.67 8.85
C ARG A 36 -3.12 -6.51 10.34
N LEU A 37 -3.79 -5.55 10.96
CA LEU A 37 -3.73 -5.28 12.39
C LEU A 37 -4.97 -5.84 13.09
N SER A 38 -4.81 -6.32 14.32
CA SER A 38 -5.88 -6.90 15.13
C SER A 38 -6.62 -5.89 16.00
N LYS A 39 -6.05 -4.68 16.16
CA LYS A 39 -6.57 -3.58 16.98
C LYS A 39 -6.49 -2.27 16.21
N LYS A 40 -7.08 -1.20 16.74
CA LYS A 40 -6.91 0.15 16.17
C LYS A 40 -5.47 0.61 16.33
N LEU A 41 -4.98 1.41 15.39
CA LEU A 41 -3.60 1.90 15.39
C LEU A 41 -3.24 2.66 16.68
N SER A 42 -4.19 3.41 17.25
CA SER A 42 -4.01 4.16 18.50
C SER A 42 -3.78 3.28 19.74
N GLU A 43 -4.13 2.00 19.67
CA GLU A 43 -4.03 1.06 20.80
C GLU A 43 -2.67 0.34 20.86
N TYR A 44 -1.84 0.46 19.81
CA TYR A 44 -0.53 -0.18 19.78
C TYR A 44 0.55 0.72 20.38
N ALA A 45 1.36 0.15 21.27
CA ALA A 45 2.70 0.67 21.53
C ALA A 45 3.59 0.52 20.27
N ASP A 46 4.61 1.35 20.11
CA ASP A 46 5.43 1.36 18.88
C ASP A 46 6.11 0.02 18.60
N TRP A 47 6.62 -0.65 19.64
CA TRP A 47 7.23 -1.97 19.52
C TRP A 47 6.20 -3.06 19.15
N GLU A 48 4.99 -3.02 19.75
CA GLU A 48 3.91 -3.98 19.48
C GLU A 48 3.38 -3.82 18.04
N LEU A 49 3.32 -2.57 17.55
CA LEU A 49 2.94 -2.26 16.19
C LEU A 49 3.93 -2.90 15.20
N LYS A 50 5.23 -2.68 15.40
CA LYS A 50 6.29 -3.26 14.56
C LYS A 50 6.22 -4.79 14.54
N GLU A 51 6.09 -5.43 15.71
CA GLU A 51 5.96 -6.89 15.79
C GLU A 51 4.71 -7.40 15.05
N SER A 52 3.58 -6.70 15.18
CA SER A 52 2.33 -7.06 14.51
C SER A 52 2.44 -6.95 12.99
N ILE A 53 3.08 -5.89 12.48
CA ILE A 53 3.34 -5.71 11.04
C ILE A 53 4.27 -6.81 10.53
N LEU A 54 5.40 -7.03 11.20
CA LEU A 54 6.38 -8.05 10.80
C LEU A 54 5.77 -9.44 10.82
N LYS A 55 4.94 -9.78 11.81
CA LYS A 55 4.19 -11.04 11.86
C LYS A 55 3.25 -11.18 10.66
N SER A 56 2.53 -10.11 10.31
CA SER A 56 1.61 -10.08 9.17
C SER A 56 2.35 -10.28 7.85
N LEU A 57 3.46 -9.57 7.64
CA LEU A 57 4.31 -9.69 6.46
C LEU A 57 4.98 -11.06 6.39
N LYS A 58 5.61 -11.54 7.46
CA LYS A 58 6.24 -12.86 7.55
C LYS A 58 5.31 -13.97 7.08
N ASN A 59 4.05 -13.95 7.52
CA ASN A 59 3.08 -14.97 7.13
C ASN A 59 2.80 -14.97 5.61
N GLN A 60 2.77 -13.79 4.99
CA GLN A 60 2.60 -13.65 3.54
C GLN A 60 3.88 -14.04 2.79
N MET A 61 5.06 -13.61 3.28
CA MET A 61 6.37 -14.01 2.76
C MET A 61 6.53 -15.53 2.78
N LYS A 62 6.19 -16.17 3.91
CA LYS A 62 6.22 -17.62 4.07
C LYS A 62 5.41 -18.32 2.99
N LYS A 63 4.15 -17.93 2.79
CA LYS A 63 3.27 -18.54 1.78
C LYS A 63 3.84 -18.41 0.38
N ARG A 64 4.42 -17.25 0.06
CA ARG A 64 5.02 -16.98 -1.25
C ARG A 64 6.27 -17.85 -1.46
N LEU A 65 7.17 -17.89 -0.48
CA LEU A 65 8.38 -18.70 -0.51
C LEU A 65 8.08 -20.20 -0.64
N GLN A 66 7.07 -20.71 0.08
CA GLN A 66 6.62 -22.10 0.00
C GLN A 66 6.12 -22.51 -1.39
N GLY A 67 5.65 -21.54 -2.19
CA GLY A 67 5.19 -21.79 -3.57
C GLY A 67 6.31 -21.82 -4.61
N MET A 68 7.52 -21.40 -4.26
CA MET A 68 8.62 -21.26 -5.21
C MET A 68 9.25 -22.61 -5.54
N LYS A 69 9.58 -22.79 -6.83
CA LYS A 69 10.11 -24.07 -7.33
C LYS A 69 11.54 -24.00 -7.82
N SER A 70 12.13 -22.81 -7.93
CA SER A 70 13.48 -22.64 -8.47
C SER A 70 14.26 -21.53 -7.78
N PHE A 71 15.59 -21.65 -7.81
CA PHE A 71 16.51 -20.61 -7.31
C PHE A 71 16.36 -19.29 -8.07
N ASN A 72 16.08 -19.31 -9.37
CA ASN A 72 15.90 -18.10 -10.17
C ASN A 72 14.65 -17.33 -9.77
N GLU A 73 13.54 -18.04 -9.53
CA GLU A 73 12.30 -17.45 -9.01
C GLU A 73 12.53 -16.81 -7.63
N LEU A 74 13.20 -17.54 -6.74
CA LEU A 74 13.57 -17.05 -5.41
C LEU A 74 14.46 -15.80 -5.48
N ARG A 75 15.49 -15.82 -6.32
CA ARG A 75 16.41 -14.69 -6.51
C ARG A 75 15.67 -13.44 -6.98
N LYS A 76 14.87 -13.55 -8.04
CA LYS A 76 14.08 -12.43 -8.57
C LYS A 76 13.13 -11.85 -7.52
N PHE A 77 12.53 -12.71 -6.70
CA PHE A 77 11.68 -12.26 -5.62
C PHE A 77 12.48 -11.48 -4.55
N LEU A 78 13.60 -12.01 -4.08
CA LEU A 78 14.43 -11.34 -3.08
C LEU A 78 15.02 -10.02 -3.59
N GLU A 79 15.36 -9.94 -4.88
CA GLU A 79 15.76 -8.70 -5.56
C GLU A 79 14.61 -7.67 -5.55
N SER A 80 13.37 -8.10 -5.83
CA SER A 80 12.21 -7.19 -5.87
C SER A 80 11.89 -6.52 -4.54
N ILE A 81 12.27 -7.13 -3.40
CA ILE A 81 12.07 -6.56 -2.06
C ILE A 81 13.31 -5.84 -1.51
N SER A 82 14.46 -5.94 -2.19
CA SER A 82 15.76 -5.38 -1.79
C SER A 82 16.01 -3.99 -2.42
N PHE A 83 15.00 -3.13 -2.43
CA PHE A 83 15.02 -1.82 -3.11
C PHE A 83 15.55 -0.65 -2.26
N GLY A 84 15.85 -0.87 -0.98
CA GLY A 84 16.34 0.16 -0.06
C GLY A 84 17.76 -0.11 0.44
N SER A 85 18.07 0.39 1.63
CA SER A 85 19.38 0.25 2.26
C SER A 85 19.69 -1.18 2.70
N SER A 86 18.63 -1.95 2.99
CA SER A 86 18.73 -3.34 3.36
C SER A 86 18.57 -4.24 2.14
N LYS A 87 19.46 -5.23 1.98
CA LYS A 87 19.51 -6.09 0.78
C LYS A 87 19.71 -7.54 1.17
N ILE A 88 19.08 -8.44 0.42
CA ILE A 88 19.28 -9.88 0.50
C ILE A 88 19.81 -10.35 -0.86
N SER A 89 20.93 -11.04 -0.86
CA SER A 89 21.41 -11.81 -2.01
C SER A 89 21.63 -13.26 -1.62
N ILE A 90 21.51 -14.15 -2.61
CA ILE A 90 21.57 -15.59 -2.38
C ILE A 90 22.38 -16.33 -3.44
N GLU A 91 23.02 -17.38 -2.98
CA GLU A 91 23.71 -18.39 -3.79
C GLU A 91 23.23 -19.78 -3.39
N SER A 92 23.21 -20.71 -4.34
CA SER A 92 22.87 -22.11 -4.05
C SER A 92 23.99 -22.72 -3.19
N ILE A 93 23.63 -23.43 -2.12
CA ILE A 93 24.63 -24.19 -1.34
C ILE A 93 25.35 -25.23 -2.23
N GLY A 94 24.69 -25.74 -3.26
CA GLY A 94 25.30 -26.67 -4.21
C GLY A 94 26.40 -26.07 -5.08
N ALA A 95 26.58 -24.74 -5.08
CA ALA A 95 27.69 -24.07 -5.75
C ALA A 95 28.98 -24.05 -4.91
N ILE A 96 28.92 -24.44 -3.64
CA ILE A 96 30.09 -24.54 -2.77
C ILE A 96 30.95 -25.74 -3.20
N GLU A 97 32.23 -25.52 -3.43
CA GLU A 97 33.17 -26.54 -3.91
C GLU A 97 33.39 -27.67 -2.90
N ASP A 98 33.43 -27.35 -1.60
CA ASP A 98 33.62 -28.32 -0.52
C ASP A 98 32.35 -29.15 -0.26
N LYS A 99 32.31 -30.35 -0.84
CA LYS A 99 31.21 -31.31 -0.68
C LYS A 99 30.98 -31.76 0.76
N VAL A 100 32.04 -31.82 1.60
CA VAL A 100 31.91 -32.18 3.01
C VAL A 100 31.18 -31.07 3.76
N MET A 101 31.55 -29.82 3.48
CA MET A 101 30.88 -28.65 4.04
C MET A 101 29.42 -28.57 3.58
N VAL A 102 29.13 -28.84 2.30
CA VAL A 102 27.77 -28.88 1.75
C VAL A 102 26.90 -29.87 2.53
N ASN A 103 27.34 -31.12 2.69
CA ASN A 103 26.58 -32.13 3.42
C ASN A 103 26.34 -31.73 4.89
N TYR A 104 27.36 -31.16 5.54
CA TYR A 104 27.22 -30.62 6.90
C TYR A 104 26.18 -29.50 7.00
N LEU A 105 26.17 -28.55 6.05
CA LEU A 105 25.17 -27.48 6.02
C LEU A 105 23.77 -28.04 5.82
N LEU A 106 23.60 -29.02 4.93
CA LEU A 106 22.32 -29.66 4.69
C LEU A 106 21.81 -30.40 5.94
N ASP A 107 22.67 -31.12 6.67
CA ASP A 107 22.32 -31.76 7.94
C ASP A 107 21.94 -30.75 9.03
N LEU A 108 22.69 -29.65 9.12
CA LEU A 108 22.42 -28.58 10.06
C LEU A 108 21.06 -27.93 9.77
N LEU A 109 20.82 -27.56 8.52
CA LEU A 109 19.57 -26.95 8.08
C LEU A 109 18.37 -27.89 8.22
N TYR A 110 18.54 -29.18 7.92
CA TYR A 110 17.54 -30.21 8.15
C TYR A 110 17.13 -30.26 9.63
N SER A 111 18.12 -30.24 10.53
CA SER A 111 17.91 -30.25 11.97
C SER A 111 17.25 -28.96 12.48
N CYS A 112 17.71 -27.80 12.00
CA CYS A 112 17.14 -26.49 12.32
C CYS A 112 15.68 -26.35 11.85
N GLY A 113 15.36 -26.94 10.69
CA GLY A 113 14.01 -27.01 10.14
C GLY A 113 13.09 -28.01 10.84
N LYS A 114 13.64 -28.88 11.70
CA LYS A 114 12.93 -30.02 12.31
C LYS A 114 12.22 -30.86 11.24
N LEU A 115 12.94 -31.13 10.16
CA LEU A 115 12.42 -31.92 9.04
C LEU A 115 12.41 -33.40 9.41
N GLU A 116 11.46 -34.12 8.82
CA GLU A 116 11.31 -35.56 8.94
C GLU A 116 11.66 -36.24 7.60
N PRO A 117 11.98 -37.56 7.57
CA PRO A 117 12.37 -38.24 6.34
C PRO A 117 11.35 -38.13 5.20
N LYS A 118 10.05 -37.97 5.53
CA LYS A 118 8.97 -37.74 4.55
C LYS A 118 9.04 -36.40 3.83
N ASP A 119 9.78 -35.44 4.38
CA ASP A 119 9.96 -34.10 3.81
C ASP A 119 11.09 -34.07 2.76
N LEU A 120 11.90 -35.13 2.70
CA LEU A 120 12.92 -35.34 1.68
C LEU A 120 12.33 -36.02 0.45
N LYS A 121 12.68 -35.53 -0.74
CA LYS A 121 12.23 -36.14 -1.98
C LYS A 121 13.02 -37.42 -2.22
N ASN A 122 12.32 -38.54 -2.42
CA ASN A 122 12.92 -39.84 -2.68
C ASN A 122 13.99 -40.22 -1.64
N ALA A 123 13.70 -40.01 -0.34
CA ALA A 123 14.67 -40.21 0.76
C ALA A 123 15.31 -41.62 0.82
N LYS A 124 14.67 -42.62 0.20
CA LYS A 124 15.15 -44.00 0.13
C LYS A 124 15.95 -44.31 -1.13
N ASP A 125 16.06 -43.35 -2.05
CA ASP A 125 16.83 -43.50 -3.28
C ASP A 125 18.28 -43.15 -3.00
N GLU A 126 19.10 -44.19 -2.83
CA GLU A 126 20.53 -44.09 -2.55
C GLU A 126 21.33 -43.52 -3.74
N ALA A 127 20.73 -43.45 -4.94
CA ALA A 127 21.39 -42.85 -6.11
C ALA A 127 21.40 -41.31 -6.05
N LEU A 128 20.50 -40.70 -5.27
CA LEU A 128 20.43 -39.24 -5.13
C LEU A 128 21.36 -38.75 -4.02
N THR A 129 22.12 -37.71 -4.34
CA THR A 129 22.84 -36.94 -3.33
C THR A 129 21.86 -36.27 -2.36
N LYS A 130 22.32 -36.01 -1.13
CA LYS A 130 21.52 -35.29 -0.13
C LYS A 130 21.04 -33.92 -0.63
N PHE A 131 21.85 -33.25 -1.44
CA PHE A 131 21.47 -31.99 -2.07
C PHE A 131 20.28 -32.17 -3.02
N GLU A 132 20.30 -33.19 -3.89
CA GLU A 132 19.19 -33.49 -4.80
C GLU A 132 17.91 -33.85 -4.05
N GLN A 133 18.02 -34.61 -2.96
CA GLN A 133 16.88 -34.95 -2.08
C GLN A 133 16.26 -33.72 -1.40
N MET A 134 17.04 -32.65 -1.20
CA MET A 134 16.63 -31.39 -0.56
C MET A 134 16.44 -30.23 -1.54
N ALA A 135 16.64 -30.44 -2.86
CA ALA A 135 16.68 -29.36 -3.83
C ALA A 135 15.35 -28.58 -3.91
N HIS A 136 14.21 -29.25 -3.69
CA HIS A 136 12.89 -28.61 -3.63
C HIS A 136 12.74 -27.66 -2.44
N LEU A 137 13.57 -27.79 -1.41
CA LEU A 137 13.56 -26.92 -0.25
C LEU A 137 14.37 -25.64 -0.46
N LEU A 138 15.09 -25.54 -1.58
CA LEU A 138 15.96 -24.44 -1.99
C LEU A 138 17.00 -24.07 -0.90
N PRO A 139 18.01 -24.94 -0.65
CA PRO A 139 19.09 -24.64 0.29
C PRO A 139 19.99 -23.53 -0.24
N VAL A 140 20.10 -22.43 0.52
CA VAL A 140 20.79 -21.20 0.09
C VAL A 140 21.81 -20.72 1.12
N GLU A 141 22.94 -20.23 0.62
CA GLU A 141 23.73 -19.23 1.33
C GLU A 141 23.05 -17.87 1.13
N VAL A 142 22.90 -17.13 2.23
CA VAL A 142 22.22 -15.85 2.29
C VAL A 142 23.23 -14.81 2.75
N LYS A 143 23.48 -13.82 1.90
CA LYS A 143 24.22 -12.61 2.24
C LYS A 143 23.21 -11.51 2.48
N VAL A 144 23.25 -10.90 3.67
CA VAL A 144 22.31 -9.85 4.03
C VAL A 144 23.05 -8.61 4.50
N LYS A 145 22.64 -7.47 3.96
CA LYS A 145 23.02 -6.14 4.40
C LYS A 145 21.85 -5.53 5.15
N ARG A 146 22.01 -5.16 6.42
CA ARG A 146 20.96 -4.51 7.23
C ARG A 146 21.53 -3.32 7.98
N ILE A 147 20.65 -2.39 8.35
CA ILE A 147 21.00 -1.30 9.27
C ILE A 147 21.24 -1.90 10.66
N THR A 148 22.32 -1.50 11.33
CA THR A 148 22.61 -1.91 12.70
C THR A 148 21.58 -1.34 13.69
N VAL A 149 21.57 -1.87 14.91
CA VAL A 149 20.66 -1.42 15.99
C VAL A 149 20.78 0.07 16.27
N ASP A 150 21.97 0.65 16.08
CA ASP A 150 22.20 2.09 16.28
C ASP A 150 21.69 2.94 15.10
N GLY A 151 21.24 2.33 14.01
CA GLY A 151 20.72 3.04 12.84
C GLY A 151 21.80 3.67 11.94
N ILE A 152 23.08 3.41 12.24
CA ILE A 152 24.22 4.17 11.68
C ILE A 152 25.04 3.31 10.72
N ASP A 153 25.38 2.10 11.13
CA ASP A 153 26.23 1.22 10.33
C ASP A 153 25.41 0.21 9.55
N LYS A 154 26.03 -0.37 8.53
CA LYS A 154 25.46 -1.51 7.81
C LYS A 154 26.24 -2.75 8.19
N ALA A 155 25.57 -3.70 8.84
CA ALA A 155 26.13 -5.02 9.05
C ALA A 155 25.92 -5.84 7.77
N GLU A 156 27.01 -6.43 7.28
CA GLU A 156 26.96 -7.46 6.25
C GLU A 156 27.22 -8.81 6.92
N GLU A 157 26.23 -9.69 6.83
CA GLU A 157 26.26 -11.01 7.44
C GLU A 157 26.07 -12.08 6.38
N THR A 158 26.73 -13.21 6.55
CA THR A 158 26.53 -14.39 5.72
C THR A 158 26.04 -15.54 6.58
N GLY A 159 24.94 -16.16 6.16
CA GLY A 159 24.32 -17.28 6.85
C GLY A 159 23.62 -18.22 5.88
N TYR A 160 22.85 -19.17 6.40
CA TYR A 160 22.27 -20.24 5.60
C TYR A 160 20.77 -20.41 5.90
N SER A 161 20.02 -20.87 4.91
CA SER A 161 18.58 -21.10 5.04
C SER A 161 18.08 -22.21 4.12
N LEU A 162 16.87 -22.70 4.41
CA LEU A 162 16.03 -23.45 3.47
C LEU A 162 14.89 -22.53 3.08
N ALA A 163 14.90 -22.01 1.85
CA ALA A 163 14.04 -20.88 1.50
C ALA A 163 12.54 -21.16 1.68
N THR A 164 12.12 -22.41 1.45
CA THR A 164 10.72 -22.83 1.52
C THR A 164 10.28 -23.29 2.93
N VAL A 165 11.22 -23.39 3.87
CA VAL A 165 10.98 -23.91 5.23
C VAL A 165 11.05 -22.76 6.23
N SER A 166 10.10 -22.71 7.17
CA SER A 166 10.16 -21.72 8.25
C SER A 166 10.94 -22.26 9.44
N PHE A 167 11.86 -21.46 9.95
CA PHE A 167 12.53 -21.75 11.22
C PHE A 167 11.87 -21.00 12.38
N THR A 168 12.08 -21.51 13.60
CA THR A 168 11.55 -20.88 14.81
C THR A 168 12.34 -19.61 15.15
N LYS A 169 11.75 -18.70 15.95
CA LYS A 169 12.43 -17.48 16.45
C LYS A 169 13.72 -17.80 17.22
N ARG A 170 13.84 -19.01 17.79
CA ARG A 170 15.06 -19.45 18.47
C ARG A 170 16.22 -19.69 17.50
N ILE A 171 15.93 -20.13 16.27
CA ILE A 171 16.94 -20.46 15.27
C ILE A 171 17.39 -19.22 14.51
N HIS A 172 16.44 -18.39 14.09
CA HIS A 172 16.69 -17.21 13.27
C HIS A 172 17.70 -16.27 13.93
N ASP A 173 18.67 -15.82 13.13
CA ASP A 173 19.65 -14.79 13.50
C ASP A 173 20.59 -15.27 14.62
N LYS A 174 20.86 -16.59 14.65
CA LYS A 174 21.77 -17.21 15.61
C LYS A 174 22.68 -18.22 14.92
N SER A 175 23.86 -18.40 15.51
CA SER A 175 24.84 -19.37 15.05
C SER A 175 24.59 -20.76 15.66
N TRP A 176 24.56 -21.78 14.82
CA TRP A 176 24.32 -23.17 15.21
C TRP A 176 25.40 -24.10 14.64
N TYR A 177 25.61 -25.23 15.31
CA TYR A 177 26.47 -26.31 14.83
C TYR A 177 25.90 -27.68 15.25
N LEU A 178 26.33 -28.74 14.58
CA LEU A 178 25.93 -30.11 14.94
C LEU A 178 26.86 -30.66 16.03
N THR A 179 26.29 -30.99 17.20
CA THR A 179 27.04 -31.52 18.35
C THR A 179 27.73 -32.86 18.08
N ARG A 180 27.23 -33.66 17.13
CA ARG A 180 27.81 -34.96 16.75
C ARG A 180 28.69 -34.91 15.49
N SER A 181 28.81 -33.75 14.83
CA SER A 181 29.69 -33.58 13.65
C SER A 181 31.15 -33.38 14.06
N LYS A 182 32.09 -33.76 13.19
CA LYS A 182 33.52 -33.38 13.34
C LYS A 182 33.73 -31.87 13.13
N ILE A 183 32.89 -31.24 12.31
CA ILE A 183 32.90 -29.80 12.08
C ILE A 183 32.20 -29.11 13.25
N LYS A 184 32.95 -28.31 14.02
CA LYS A 184 32.46 -27.58 15.20
C LYS A 184 32.30 -26.09 14.98
N THR A 185 32.51 -25.61 13.76
CA THR A 185 32.39 -24.19 13.42
C THR A 185 30.91 -23.80 13.35
N PRO A 186 30.44 -22.89 14.22
CA PRO A 186 29.06 -22.40 14.17
C PRO A 186 28.78 -21.68 12.86
N LYS A 187 27.55 -21.82 12.35
CA LYS A 187 27.06 -21.19 11.13
C LYS A 187 25.80 -20.41 11.43
N LEU A 188 25.73 -19.17 10.96
CA LEU A 188 24.57 -18.31 11.14
C LEU A 188 23.39 -18.86 10.34
N ILE A 189 22.23 -18.98 10.99
CA ILE A 189 21.02 -19.53 10.36
C ILE A 189 19.93 -18.46 10.30
N PHE A 190 19.31 -18.33 9.13
CA PHE A 190 18.20 -17.40 8.92
C PHE A 190 16.89 -18.13 8.66
N ASP A 191 15.80 -17.67 9.27
CA ASP A 191 14.46 -17.93 8.78
C ASP A 191 14.18 -16.95 7.63
N LEU A 192 14.27 -17.40 6.38
CA LEU A 192 14.20 -16.50 5.22
C LEU A 192 12.87 -15.73 5.16
N SER A 193 11.77 -16.32 5.64
CA SER A 193 10.48 -15.64 5.71
C SER A 193 10.46 -14.46 6.68
N THR A 194 11.18 -14.55 7.81
CA THR A 194 11.36 -13.43 8.74
C THR A 194 12.29 -12.39 8.14
N LEU A 195 13.43 -12.83 7.62
CA LEU A 195 14.44 -11.94 7.03
C LEU A 195 13.88 -11.11 5.87
N ALA A 196 13.16 -11.75 4.95
CA ALA A 196 12.50 -11.07 3.83
C ALA A 196 11.45 -10.05 4.31
N ALA A 197 10.69 -10.37 5.36
CA ALA A 197 9.71 -9.46 5.94
C ALA A 197 10.37 -8.24 6.58
N GLU A 198 11.48 -8.42 7.31
CA GLU A 198 12.26 -7.34 7.91
C GLU A 198 12.84 -6.40 6.85
N VAL A 199 13.52 -6.96 5.84
CA VAL A 199 14.14 -6.18 4.77
C VAL A 199 13.09 -5.42 3.97
N PHE A 200 12.01 -6.09 3.55
CA PHE A 200 10.92 -5.44 2.83
C PHE A 200 10.30 -4.31 3.65
N PHE A 201 10.06 -4.54 4.95
CA PHE A 201 9.47 -3.55 5.83
C PHE A 201 10.35 -2.32 5.99
N ILE A 202 11.64 -2.50 6.33
CA ILE A 202 12.58 -1.38 6.50
C ILE A 202 12.71 -0.57 5.22
N ASN A 203 12.93 -1.24 4.08
CA ASN A 203 13.04 -0.57 2.79
C ASN A 203 11.78 0.23 2.44
N SER A 204 10.60 -0.30 2.79
CA SER A 204 9.33 0.41 2.57
C SER A 204 9.20 1.68 3.41
N ILE A 205 9.66 1.63 4.67
CA ILE A 205 9.67 2.80 5.55
C ILE A 205 10.69 3.84 5.06
N GLU A 206 11.85 3.42 4.57
CA GLU A 206 12.83 4.33 3.98
C GLU A 206 12.29 5.03 2.73
N GLN A 207 11.72 4.27 1.80
CA GLN A 207 11.14 4.83 0.57
C GLN A 207 10.02 5.82 0.87
N PHE A 208 9.15 5.49 1.83
CA PHE A 208 8.11 6.39 2.31
C PHE A 208 8.71 7.65 2.92
N SER A 209 9.74 7.52 3.76
CA SER A 209 10.37 8.67 4.44
C SER A 209 11.07 9.60 3.44
N LEU A 210 11.77 9.06 2.45
CA LEU A 210 12.39 9.83 1.37
C LEU A 210 11.37 10.59 0.51
N ARG A 211 10.18 10.03 0.33
CA ARG A 211 9.12 10.71 -0.42
C ARG A 211 8.40 11.78 0.40
N ASN A 212 8.51 11.71 1.73
CA ASN A 212 7.83 12.58 2.67
C ASN A 212 8.83 13.30 3.60
N ILE A 213 9.92 13.85 3.05
CA ILE A 213 11.03 14.46 3.81
C ILE A 213 10.55 15.59 4.74
N GLU A 214 9.70 16.50 4.24
CA GLU A 214 9.20 17.60 5.07
C GLU A 214 8.41 17.12 6.29
N PHE A 215 7.69 16.01 6.12
CA PHE A 215 6.93 15.39 7.19
C PHE A 215 7.83 14.60 8.15
N TYR A 216 8.87 13.95 7.63
CA TYR A 216 9.93 13.36 8.46
C TYR A 216 10.58 14.41 9.36
N GLU A 217 10.97 15.57 8.80
CA GLU A 217 11.59 16.68 9.51
C GLU A 217 10.64 17.29 10.55
N TYR A 218 9.35 17.44 10.19
CA TYR A 218 8.31 17.83 11.15
C TYR A 218 8.24 16.86 12.34
N LYS A 219 8.22 15.55 12.08
CA LYS A 219 8.19 14.53 13.15
C LYS A 219 9.48 14.50 13.98
N ALA A 220 10.63 14.72 13.36
CA ALA A 220 11.88 14.88 14.09
C ALA A 220 11.85 16.13 15.00
N ALA A 221 11.24 17.22 14.54
CA ALA A 221 11.07 18.46 15.31
C ALA A 221 10.08 18.32 16.47
N GLU A 222 8.91 17.71 16.25
CA GLU A 222 7.98 17.36 17.34
C GLU A 222 8.71 16.55 18.40
N LYS A 223 9.50 15.56 17.99
CA LYS A 223 10.23 14.74 18.96
C LYS A 223 11.29 15.52 19.73
N TYR A 224 12.00 16.41 19.03
CA TYR A 224 12.97 17.29 19.65
C TYR A 224 12.31 18.08 20.79
N VAL A 225 11.14 18.67 20.52
CA VAL A 225 10.36 19.42 21.52
C VAL A 225 9.92 18.52 22.67
N GLU A 226 9.35 17.35 22.41
CA GLU A 226 8.96 16.39 23.46
C GLU A 226 10.12 16.07 24.41
N ASN A 227 11.32 15.84 23.87
CA ASN A 227 12.48 15.52 24.68
C ASN A 227 13.04 16.75 25.43
N ALA A 228 12.82 17.95 24.89
CA ALA A 228 13.10 19.22 25.56
C ALA A 228 12.07 19.59 26.64
N MET A 229 10.88 18.96 26.67
CA MET A 229 9.80 19.30 27.62
C MET A 229 10.22 19.20 29.08
N SER A 230 11.12 18.28 29.44
CA SER A 230 11.60 18.16 30.82
C SER A 230 12.41 19.39 31.26
N TYR A 231 13.18 20.00 30.35
CA TYR A 231 13.91 21.26 30.58
C TYR A 231 12.96 22.44 30.63
N LEU A 232 12.00 22.48 29.70
CA LEU A 232 10.95 23.50 29.66
C LEU A 232 10.17 23.59 30.97
N GLN A 233 9.77 22.45 31.52
CA GLN A 233 8.98 22.39 32.75
C GLN A 233 9.77 22.75 34.01
N ARG A 234 11.06 22.38 34.07
CA ARG A 234 11.87 22.53 35.30
C ARG A 234 12.64 23.84 35.35
N GLU A 235 13.18 24.25 34.22
CA GLU A 235 14.16 25.35 34.13
C GLU A 235 13.60 26.54 33.33
N LYS A 236 12.42 26.41 32.69
CA LYS A 236 11.83 27.42 31.80
C LYS A 236 12.75 27.85 30.65
N VAL A 237 13.58 26.92 30.19
CA VAL A 237 14.51 27.11 29.06
C VAL A 237 14.25 26.09 27.96
N PHE A 238 14.48 26.49 26.71
CA PHE A 238 14.44 25.62 25.54
C PHE A 238 15.86 25.36 25.05
N PRO A 239 16.40 24.14 25.26
CA PRO A 239 17.74 23.82 24.81
C PRO A 239 17.78 23.72 23.28
N LEU A 240 18.80 24.34 22.68
CA LEU A 240 19.15 24.30 21.26
C LEU A 240 20.54 23.66 21.07
N PRO A 241 20.82 23.05 19.92
CA PRO A 241 22.15 22.50 19.62
C PRO A 241 23.23 23.60 19.61
N THR A 242 24.48 23.23 19.94
CA THR A 242 25.61 24.19 19.89
C THR A 242 26.08 24.44 18.47
N ASP A 243 25.94 23.45 17.56
CA ASP A 243 26.24 23.62 16.14
C ASP A 243 25.35 24.69 15.51
N LYS A 244 25.97 25.75 14.99
CA LYS A 244 25.27 26.94 14.49
C LYS A 244 24.37 26.61 13.29
N SER A 245 24.91 25.87 12.32
CA SER A 245 24.20 25.53 11.08
C SER A 245 22.96 24.68 11.36
N PHE A 246 23.11 23.62 12.16
CA PHE A 246 21.99 22.79 12.55
C PHE A 246 20.98 23.54 13.42
N ARG A 247 21.43 24.40 14.36
CA ARG A 247 20.54 25.20 15.20
C ARG A 247 19.67 26.14 14.36
N GLU A 248 20.25 26.89 13.43
CA GLU A 248 19.50 27.80 12.54
C GLU A 248 18.46 27.02 11.72
N TYR A 249 18.85 25.86 11.20
CA TYR A 249 17.93 25.00 10.45
C TYR A 249 16.80 24.44 11.33
N LEU A 250 17.11 23.92 12.52
CA LEU A 250 16.12 23.43 13.48
C LEU A 250 15.11 24.52 13.84
N VAL A 251 15.59 25.73 14.18
CA VAL A 251 14.72 26.88 14.51
C VAL A 251 13.79 27.18 13.35
N SER A 252 14.28 27.21 12.10
CA SER A 252 13.43 27.46 10.93
C SER A 252 12.28 26.45 10.78
N ILE A 253 12.52 25.17 11.12
CA ILE A 253 11.50 24.12 11.11
C ILE A 253 10.52 24.28 12.27
N LEU A 254 11.03 24.57 13.47
CA LEU A 254 10.19 24.81 14.65
C LEU A 254 9.27 26.01 14.45
N GLU A 255 9.76 27.11 13.85
CA GLU A 255 8.96 28.27 13.49
C GLU A 255 7.91 27.94 12.42
N LYS A 256 8.32 27.27 11.33
CA LYS A 256 7.42 26.86 10.23
C LYS A 256 6.20 26.10 10.75
N TYR A 257 6.41 25.23 11.74
CA TYR A 257 5.36 24.39 12.31
C TYR A 257 4.79 24.89 13.65
N LYS A 258 5.19 26.08 14.11
CA LYS A 258 4.74 26.68 15.38
C LYS A 258 4.95 25.74 16.58
N LEU A 259 6.11 25.11 16.63
CA LEU A 259 6.53 24.19 17.68
C LEU A 259 7.42 24.84 18.75
N ILE A 260 7.76 26.12 18.58
CA ILE A 260 8.49 26.88 19.59
C ILE A 260 7.52 27.22 20.74
N PRO A 261 7.86 26.86 21.99
CA PRO A 261 7.08 27.27 23.16
C PRO A 261 7.08 28.79 23.35
N GLU A 262 5.94 29.34 23.78
CA GLU A 262 5.79 30.76 24.10
C GLU A 262 6.54 31.11 25.40
N ASP A 263 7.12 32.33 25.47
CA ASP A 263 7.75 32.90 26.67
C ASP A 263 8.89 32.05 27.28
N VAL A 264 9.71 31.44 26.43
CA VAL A 264 10.83 30.60 26.86
C VAL A 264 12.18 31.17 26.42
N GLU A 265 13.14 31.17 27.35
CA GLU A 265 14.53 31.50 27.05
C GLU A 265 15.20 30.35 26.28
N MET A 266 15.76 30.65 25.11
CA MET A 266 16.49 29.67 24.31
C MET A 266 17.97 29.63 24.70
N ILE A 267 18.46 28.47 25.13
CA ILE A 267 19.85 28.28 25.54
C ILE A 267 20.53 27.22 24.68
N THR A 268 21.85 27.28 24.50
CA THR A 268 22.58 26.22 23.77
C THR A 268 22.99 25.06 24.70
N SER A 269 22.93 23.82 24.22
CA SER A 269 23.27 22.61 24.98
C SER A 269 23.88 21.54 24.10
N GLU A 270 25.07 21.03 24.47
CA GLU A 270 25.75 19.96 23.74
C GLU A 270 24.96 18.64 23.74
N LYS A 271 24.13 18.41 24.77
CA LYS A 271 23.27 17.21 24.87
C LYS A 271 22.33 17.07 23.68
N PHE A 272 21.98 18.18 23.03
CA PHE A 272 21.07 18.21 21.89
C PHE A 272 21.77 18.16 20.52
N ASN A 273 23.11 18.08 20.48
CA ASN A 273 23.85 17.89 19.23
C ASN A 273 23.57 16.51 18.59
N MET A 274 23.19 15.52 19.40
CA MET A 274 22.89 14.17 18.90
C MET A 274 21.75 14.14 17.87
N TYR A 275 20.82 15.11 17.92
CA TYR A 275 19.69 15.19 16.98
C TYR A 275 20.11 15.52 15.56
N GLN A 276 21.21 16.27 15.39
CA GLN A 276 21.73 16.66 14.07
C GLN A 276 21.88 15.47 13.14
N ARG A 277 22.31 14.33 13.69
CA ARG A 277 22.62 13.12 12.94
C ARG A 277 21.42 12.50 12.23
N PHE A 278 20.21 12.62 12.77
CA PHE A 278 19.02 11.96 12.24
C PHE A 278 17.90 12.94 11.86
N PHE A 279 18.06 14.24 12.15
CA PHE A 279 17.03 15.24 11.89
C PHE A 279 16.73 15.41 10.40
N ARG A 280 17.77 15.33 9.55
CA ARG A 280 17.65 15.39 8.10
C ARG A 280 18.14 14.09 7.47
N LEU A 281 17.36 13.54 6.55
CA LEU A 281 17.77 12.34 5.82
C LEU A 281 18.94 12.66 4.88
N ILE A 282 20.00 11.86 4.99
CA ILE A 282 21.16 11.90 4.11
C ILE A 282 21.02 10.75 3.11
N MET A 283 20.86 11.11 1.85
CA MET A 283 20.84 10.16 0.75
C MET A 283 22.24 10.03 0.16
N ASN A 284 22.76 8.81 0.12
CA ASN A 284 23.96 8.52 -0.66
C ASN A 284 23.60 8.53 -2.16
N LYS A 285 24.15 9.48 -2.91
CA LYS A 285 23.82 9.68 -4.33
C LYS A 285 24.21 8.50 -5.23
N GLU A 286 25.23 7.73 -4.87
CA GLU A 286 25.72 6.60 -5.68
C GLU A 286 24.88 5.34 -5.47
N SER A 287 24.34 5.16 -4.27
CA SER A 287 23.59 3.95 -3.90
C SER A 287 22.09 4.17 -3.72
N ALA A 288 21.63 5.43 -3.83
CA ALA A 288 20.23 5.85 -3.66
C ALA A 288 19.59 5.37 -2.34
N VAL A 289 20.41 5.21 -1.30
CA VAL A 289 20.00 4.69 0.02
C VAL A 289 20.24 5.71 1.11
N ILE A 290 19.42 5.62 2.16
CA ILE A 290 19.56 6.44 3.35
C ILE A 290 20.75 5.92 4.19
N SER A 291 21.52 6.84 4.76
CA SER A 291 22.69 6.50 5.60
C SER A 291 22.52 6.80 7.08
N ASN A 292 21.44 7.47 7.50
CA ASN A 292 21.31 8.02 8.85
C ASN A 292 19.90 7.95 9.44
N MET A 293 19.04 7.05 8.94
CA MET A 293 17.71 6.87 9.53
C MET A 293 17.82 6.07 10.83
N SER A 294 17.50 6.71 11.96
CA SER A 294 17.55 6.04 13.26
C SER A 294 16.42 5.03 13.44
N VAL A 295 16.65 3.97 14.24
CA VAL A 295 15.62 2.99 14.63
C VAL A 295 14.40 3.68 15.27
N TYR A 296 14.67 4.76 16.01
CA TYR A 296 13.62 5.59 16.57
C TYR A 296 12.74 6.22 15.48
N MET A 297 13.34 6.90 14.50
CA MET A 297 12.60 7.51 13.41
C MET A 297 11.90 6.48 12.51
N ILE A 298 12.46 5.28 12.34
CA ILE A 298 11.76 4.16 11.68
C ILE A 298 10.44 3.87 12.42
N SER A 299 10.44 3.89 13.74
CA SER A 299 9.25 3.60 14.55
C SER A 299 8.19 4.71 14.42
N VAL A 300 8.62 5.98 14.47
CA VAL A 300 7.73 7.13 14.24
C VAL A 300 7.11 7.09 12.83
N MET A 301 7.94 6.87 11.81
CA MET A 301 7.49 6.82 10.41
C MET A 301 6.64 5.58 10.11
N THR A 302 6.84 4.48 10.84
CA THR A 302 5.99 3.27 10.73
C THR A 302 4.53 3.58 11.01
N ARG A 303 4.25 4.33 12.08
CA ARG A 303 2.87 4.67 12.45
C ARG A 303 2.20 5.49 11.35
N GLU A 304 2.93 6.46 10.81
CA GLU A 304 2.43 7.35 9.77
C GLU A 304 2.28 6.64 8.43
N PHE A 305 3.21 5.74 8.09
CA PHE A 305 3.08 4.83 6.95
C PHE A 305 1.78 4.01 7.02
N VAL A 306 1.44 3.44 8.18
CA VAL A 306 0.19 2.68 8.36
C VAL A 306 -1.05 3.59 8.23
N LYS A 307 -1.02 4.80 8.78
CA LYS A 307 -2.12 5.77 8.62
C LYS A 307 -2.35 6.10 7.16
N GLN A 308 -1.29 6.48 6.44
CA GLN A 308 -1.39 6.89 5.03
C GLN A 308 -1.81 5.74 4.12
N THR A 309 -1.26 4.54 4.31
CA THR A 309 -1.68 3.36 3.56
C THR A 309 -3.16 3.04 3.76
N THR A 310 -3.66 3.17 5.00
CA THR A 310 -5.08 2.94 5.33
C THR A 310 -5.97 4.02 4.71
N TYR A 311 -5.61 5.29 4.91
CA TYR A 311 -6.34 6.45 4.37
C TYR A 311 -6.48 6.38 2.84
N VAL A 312 -5.39 6.07 2.12
CA VAL A 312 -5.43 5.96 0.66
C VAL A 312 -6.33 4.82 0.21
N LYS A 313 -6.26 3.67 0.89
CA LYS A 313 -7.15 2.54 0.57
C LYS A 313 -8.61 2.96 0.72
N GLU A 314 -8.98 3.55 1.85
CA GLU A 314 -10.34 4.03 2.10
C GLU A 314 -10.79 5.12 1.12
N LYS A 315 -9.90 6.06 0.77
CA LYS A 315 -10.15 7.08 -0.25
C LYS A 315 -10.44 6.45 -1.61
N VAL A 316 -9.60 5.53 -2.08
CA VAL A 316 -9.80 4.86 -3.37
C VAL A 316 -11.07 4.01 -3.36
N GLU A 317 -11.39 3.30 -2.27
CA GLU A 317 -12.67 2.58 -2.17
C GLU A 317 -13.88 3.51 -2.34
N ARG A 318 -13.85 4.70 -1.71
CA ARG A 318 -14.93 5.68 -1.85
C ARG A 318 -15.06 6.17 -3.29
N GLU A 319 -13.95 6.56 -3.92
CA GLU A 319 -13.97 7.03 -5.30
C GLU A 319 -14.43 5.94 -6.29
N VAL A 320 -13.99 4.70 -6.09
CA VAL A 320 -14.41 3.57 -6.94
C VAL A 320 -15.89 3.28 -6.77
N LYS A 321 -16.41 3.38 -5.54
CA LYS A 321 -17.83 3.24 -5.25
C LYS A 321 -18.65 4.35 -5.93
N GLU A 322 -18.20 5.60 -5.85
CA GLU A 322 -18.85 6.73 -6.52
C GLU A 322 -18.90 6.54 -8.04
N VAL A 323 -17.80 6.14 -8.67
CA VAL A 323 -17.77 5.84 -10.12
C VAL A 323 -18.68 4.66 -10.46
N SER A 324 -18.72 3.62 -9.63
CA SER A 324 -19.59 2.45 -9.82
C SER A 324 -21.08 2.81 -9.69
N ASP A 325 -21.43 3.66 -8.73
CA ASP A 325 -22.81 4.13 -8.53
C ASP A 325 -23.21 5.11 -9.64
N TYR A 326 -22.33 6.01 -10.07
CA TYR A 326 -22.50 6.89 -11.24
C TYR A 326 -22.63 6.08 -12.55
N ALA A 327 -21.98 4.92 -12.64
CA ALA A 327 -22.12 4.03 -13.79
C ALA A 327 -23.48 3.29 -13.86
N ARG A 328 -24.23 3.20 -12.76
CA ARG A 328 -25.54 2.51 -12.74
C ARG A 328 -26.68 3.37 -13.27
N SER A 329 -26.58 4.70 -13.18
CA SER A 329 -27.61 5.63 -13.61
C SER A 329 -27.86 5.58 -15.13
N PHE A 330 -26.81 5.54 -15.97
CA PHE A 330 -26.94 5.53 -17.43
C PHE A 330 -26.99 4.12 -18.06
N GLN A 331 -26.93 3.04 -17.26
CA GLN A 331 -27.04 1.68 -17.78
C GLN A 331 -28.49 1.31 -18.10
N THR A 332 -28.73 0.79 -19.30
CA THR A 332 -30.06 0.30 -19.69
C THR A 332 -30.46 -0.93 -18.88
N LYS A 333 -31.67 -0.88 -18.31
CA LYS A 333 -32.21 -2.02 -17.54
C LYS A 333 -32.43 -3.22 -18.46
N LYS A 334 -31.98 -4.39 -18.01
CA LYS A 334 -32.06 -5.64 -18.79
C LYS A 334 -33.47 -6.20 -18.94
N ASN A 335 -34.34 -5.91 -17.97
CA ASN A 335 -35.72 -6.39 -17.94
C ASN A 335 -36.65 -5.17 -17.78
N ILE A 336 -37.24 -4.72 -18.88
CA ILE A 336 -38.23 -3.64 -18.90
C ILE A 336 -39.60 -4.28 -19.13
N ASN A 337 -40.61 -3.87 -18.36
CA ASN A 337 -41.95 -4.43 -18.49
C ASN A 337 -42.55 -4.04 -19.85
N LYS A 338 -43.51 -4.84 -20.37
CA LYS A 338 -44.05 -4.64 -21.72
C LYS A 338 -44.78 -3.30 -21.90
N GLN A 339 -45.44 -2.81 -20.85
CA GLN A 339 -46.20 -1.56 -20.90
C GLN A 339 -45.28 -0.34 -20.98
N THR A 340 -44.25 -0.29 -20.13
CA THR A 340 -43.19 0.72 -20.15
C THR A 340 -42.42 0.68 -21.47
N LEU A 341 -42.16 -0.51 -22.04
CA LEU A 341 -41.50 -0.62 -23.34
C LEU A 341 -42.35 -0.03 -24.49
N ALA A 342 -43.68 -0.14 -24.42
CA ALA A 342 -44.56 0.47 -25.41
C ALA A 342 -44.47 2.00 -25.36
N VAL A 343 -44.54 2.58 -24.16
CA VAL A 343 -44.39 4.04 -23.95
C VAL A 343 -42.99 4.53 -24.33
N MET A 344 -41.94 3.77 -24.05
CA MET A 344 -40.57 4.13 -24.46
C MET A 344 -40.38 4.22 -25.99
N LYS A 345 -41.22 3.54 -26.78
CA LYS A 345 -41.14 3.55 -28.25
C LYS A 345 -41.93 4.68 -28.90
N ASP A 346 -42.88 5.26 -28.19
CA ASP A 346 -43.77 6.28 -28.70
C ASP A 346 -44.13 7.26 -27.58
N ASN A 347 -43.40 8.37 -27.54
CA ASN A 347 -43.56 9.43 -26.55
C ASN A 347 -43.03 10.77 -27.08
N ALA A 348 -43.45 11.87 -26.47
CA ALA A 348 -43.11 13.22 -26.91
C ALA A 348 -41.61 13.52 -26.91
N PHE A 349 -40.81 12.91 -26.02
CA PHE A 349 -39.37 13.15 -25.91
C PHE A 349 -38.57 12.62 -27.09
N LEU A 350 -39.08 11.61 -27.80
CA LEU A 350 -38.44 11.08 -29.03
C LEU A 350 -38.41 12.09 -30.19
N THR A 351 -39.18 13.18 -30.09
CA THR A 351 -39.08 14.29 -31.06
C THR A 351 -37.75 15.05 -30.94
N LYS A 352 -37.05 14.94 -29.79
CA LYS A 352 -35.80 15.63 -29.49
C LYS A 352 -34.64 14.71 -29.13
N TYR A 353 -34.88 13.51 -28.61
CA TYR A 353 -33.85 12.56 -28.20
C TYR A 353 -33.90 11.27 -29.01
N GLY A 354 -32.74 10.67 -29.30
CA GLY A 354 -32.66 9.42 -30.07
C GLY A 354 -33.15 8.18 -29.33
N TYR A 355 -33.17 8.23 -27.99
CA TYR A 355 -33.60 7.11 -27.16
C TYR A 355 -34.20 7.61 -25.85
N VAL A 356 -35.30 7.03 -25.42
CA VAL A 356 -35.97 7.33 -24.14
C VAL A 356 -36.04 6.06 -23.30
N GLU A 357 -35.55 6.12 -22.06
CA GLU A 357 -35.65 5.02 -21.09
C GLU A 357 -36.46 5.41 -19.87
N ILE A 358 -37.45 4.59 -19.52
CA ILE A 358 -38.28 4.78 -18.34
C ILE A 358 -38.04 3.59 -17.40
N ASP A 359 -37.76 3.86 -16.14
CA ASP A 359 -37.64 2.82 -15.12
C ASP A 359 -39.00 2.13 -14.87
N ASN A 360 -39.02 0.81 -14.66
CA ASN A 360 -40.24 0.06 -14.32
C ASN A 360 -40.95 0.61 -13.07
N ASP A 361 -40.21 1.21 -12.14
CA ASP A 361 -40.75 1.72 -10.88
C ASP A 361 -41.30 3.17 -11.01
N VAL A 362 -41.30 3.71 -12.23
CA VAL A 362 -41.85 5.03 -12.57
C VAL A 362 -43.33 4.88 -12.93
N SER A 363 -44.17 5.76 -12.38
CA SER A 363 -45.59 5.81 -12.74
C SER A 363 -45.75 6.32 -14.18
N LEU A 364 -46.37 5.51 -15.04
CA LEU A 364 -46.69 5.89 -16.42
C LEU A 364 -47.68 7.05 -16.48
N GLU A 365 -48.55 7.20 -15.47
CA GLU A 365 -49.48 8.35 -15.37
C GLU A 365 -48.72 9.66 -15.14
N LYS A 366 -47.72 9.64 -14.24
CA LYS A 366 -46.84 10.79 -14.01
C LYS A 366 -46.02 11.10 -15.26
N PHE A 367 -45.56 10.07 -15.98
CA PHE A 367 -44.82 10.26 -17.23
C PHE A 367 -45.69 10.92 -18.31
N ALA A 368 -46.95 10.48 -18.47
CA ALA A 368 -47.87 11.09 -19.42
C ALA A 368 -48.17 12.56 -19.11
N LEU A 369 -48.17 12.97 -17.82
CA LEU A 369 -48.26 14.38 -17.45
C LEU A 369 -47.00 15.14 -17.89
N LEU A 370 -45.83 14.57 -17.63
CA LEU A 370 -44.54 15.15 -18.01
C LEU A 370 -44.40 15.32 -19.53
N GLU A 371 -44.95 14.41 -20.34
CA GLU A 371 -45.00 14.55 -21.79
C GLU A 371 -45.79 15.79 -22.23
N LYS A 372 -46.95 16.04 -21.62
CA LYS A 372 -47.75 17.24 -21.90
C LYS A 372 -47.00 18.52 -21.54
N GLU A 373 -46.34 18.53 -20.38
CA GLU A 373 -45.51 19.65 -19.95
C GLU A 373 -44.35 19.89 -20.91
N PHE A 374 -43.73 18.81 -21.40
CA PHE A 374 -42.65 18.88 -22.39
C PHE A 374 -43.13 19.45 -23.73
N GLU A 375 -44.28 19.01 -24.24
CA GLU A 375 -44.89 19.56 -25.44
C GLU A 375 -45.23 21.04 -25.30
N GLU A 376 -45.75 21.46 -24.15
CA GLU A 376 -45.98 22.88 -23.87
C GLU A 376 -44.68 23.68 -23.80
N LEU A 377 -43.64 23.09 -23.20
CA LEU A 377 -42.31 23.72 -23.09
C LEU A 377 -41.67 23.92 -24.46
N THR A 378 -41.72 22.91 -25.34
CA THR A 378 -41.17 23.00 -26.72
C THR A 378 -41.85 24.06 -27.59
N LYS A 379 -43.09 24.45 -27.27
CA LYS A 379 -43.79 25.57 -27.92
C LYS A 379 -43.33 26.94 -27.41
N LYS A 380 -42.84 27.00 -26.17
CA LYS A 380 -42.44 28.25 -25.49
C LYS A 380 -40.96 28.56 -25.64
N ILE A 381 -40.11 27.54 -25.70
CA ILE A 381 -38.65 27.69 -25.80
C ILE A 381 -38.06 26.73 -26.83
N TYR A 382 -36.96 27.15 -27.46
CA TYR A 382 -36.21 26.29 -28.36
C TYR A 382 -35.47 25.19 -27.56
N ILE A 383 -35.82 23.94 -27.83
CA ILE A 383 -35.10 22.76 -27.33
C ILE A 383 -34.34 22.13 -28.51
N PRO A 384 -33.00 22.00 -28.43
CA PRO A 384 -32.18 21.43 -29.50
C PRO A 384 -32.59 19.98 -29.77
N LYS A 385 -32.35 19.54 -31.02
CA LYS A 385 -32.51 18.14 -31.39
C LYS A 385 -31.21 17.40 -31.08
N CYS A 386 -31.28 16.42 -30.19
CA CYS A 386 -30.18 15.61 -29.68
C CYS A 386 -30.42 14.13 -30.05
N ASP A 387 -30.49 13.82 -31.35
CA ASP A 387 -30.80 12.48 -31.88
C ASP A 387 -29.78 11.41 -31.49
N ASP A 388 -28.60 11.81 -31.02
CA ASP A 388 -27.52 10.94 -30.54
C ASP A 388 -27.44 10.87 -29.01
N HIS A 389 -28.39 11.50 -28.30
CA HIS A 389 -28.49 11.50 -26.85
C HIS A 389 -29.64 10.62 -26.36
N SER A 390 -29.45 10.01 -25.19
CA SER A 390 -30.49 9.31 -24.47
C SER A 390 -31.13 10.16 -23.38
N PHE A 391 -32.45 10.17 -23.31
CA PHE A 391 -33.22 10.73 -22.21
C PHE A 391 -33.68 9.60 -21.30
N ARG A 392 -33.49 9.74 -19.98
CA ARG A 392 -33.77 8.65 -19.03
C ARG A 392 -34.48 9.16 -17.79
N ILE A 393 -35.57 8.49 -17.41
CA ILE A 393 -36.28 8.77 -16.16
C ILE A 393 -36.08 7.61 -15.22
N LYS A 394 -35.42 7.88 -14.09
CA LYS A 394 -35.07 6.88 -13.08
C LYS A 394 -35.20 7.48 -11.70
N LYS A 395 -35.63 6.68 -10.72
CA LYS A 395 -35.53 7.09 -9.32
C LYS A 395 -34.06 7.24 -8.96
N LEU A 396 -33.63 8.48 -8.75
CA LEU A 396 -32.24 8.82 -8.47
C LEU A 396 -31.91 8.68 -6.99
N GLY A 397 -32.77 8.08 -6.15
CA GLY A 397 -32.68 8.03 -4.68
C GLY A 397 -31.38 7.53 -4.02
N LYS A 398 -30.33 7.17 -4.78
CA LYS A 398 -28.95 6.96 -4.30
C LYS A 398 -27.95 8.07 -4.66
N HIS A 399 -28.34 8.98 -5.55
CA HIS A 399 -27.63 10.19 -5.95
C HIS A 399 -28.26 11.39 -5.23
N ARG A 400 -27.44 12.34 -4.76
CA ARG A 400 -27.92 13.59 -4.13
C ARG A 400 -28.38 14.64 -5.16
N ALA A 401 -28.85 14.21 -6.33
CA ALA A 401 -29.16 15.08 -7.45
C ALA A 401 -30.52 14.72 -8.06
N ALA A 402 -31.31 15.74 -8.39
CA ALA A 402 -32.61 15.61 -9.05
C ALA A 402 -32.48 15.36 -10.56
N GLY A 403 -31.32 15.69 -11.15
CA GLY A 403 -30.98 15.47 -12.55
C GLY A 403 -29.47 15.29 -12.74
N LEU A 404 -29.07 14.62 -13.83
CA LEU A 404 -27.69 14.37 -14.22
C LEU A 404 -27.55 14.40 -15.75
N TYR A 405 -26.70 15.29 -16.27
CA TYR A 405 -26.25 15.25 -17.67
C TYR A 405 -24.87 14.57 -17.81
N TYR A 406 -24.76 13.67 -18.77
CA TYR A 406 -23.54 12.97 -19.15
C TYR A 406 -23.11 13.42 -20.55
N PRO A 407 -21.95 14.10 -20.68
CA PRO A 407 -21.40 14.46 -21.98
C PRO A 407 -20.80 13.23 -22.69
N ASP A 408 -20.10 13.48 -23.79
CA ASP A 408 -19.35 12.47 -24.54
C ASP A 408 -18.47 11.59 -23.63
N PRO A 409 -18.47 10.25 -23.84
CA PRO A 409 -19.13 9.49 -24.90
C PRO A 409 -20.53 8.95 -24.52
N ILE A 410 -21.06 9.29 -23.34
CA ILE A 410 -22.28 8.66 -22.79
C ILE A 410 -23.55 9.32 -23.34
N ARG A 411 -23.53 10.64 -23.56
CA ARG A 411 -24.62 11.43 -24.17
C ARG A 411 -25.98 11.08 -23.56
N ALA A 412 -26.12 11.27 -22.24
CA ALA A 412 -27.33 10.89 -21.53
C ALA A 412 -27.81 12.00 -20.59
N THR A 413 -29.11 12.29 -20.62
CA THR A 413 -29.75 13.21 -19.69
C THR A 413 -30.71 12.40 -18.82
N ILE A 414 -30.52 12.45 -17.50
CA ILE A 414 -31.20 11.57 -16.54
C ILE A 414 -31.88 12.40 -15.45
N PHE A 415 -33.15 12.12 -15.14
CA PHE A 415 -33.88 12.83 -14.08
C PHE A 415 -34.69 11.89 -13.20
N ASP A 416 -34.95 12.35 -11.98
CA ASP A 416 -35.99 11.79 -11.15
C ASP A 416 -37.36 12.34 -11.58
N ILE A 417 -38.37 11.47 -11.68
CA ILE A 417 -39.72 11.88 -12.07
C ILE A 417 -40.36 12.79 -11.01
N ASP A 418 -39.91 12.68 -9.76
CA ASP A 418 -40.41 13.50 -8.66
C ASP A 418 -39.73 14.89 -8.61
N SER A 419 -38.86 15.23 -9.56
CA SER A 419 -38.21 16.54 -9.67
C SER A 419 -38.00 16.95 -11.15
N PRO A 420 -39.11 17.15 -11.90
CA PRO A 420 -39.05 17.45 -13.34
C PRO A 420 -38.41 18.82 -13.65
N ASP A 421 -38.37 19.74 -12.68
CA ASP A 421 -37.72 21.04 -12.77
C ASP A 421 -36.21 20.93 -13.06
N ALA A 422 -35.57 19.83 -12.64
CA ALA A 422 -34.18 19.55 -12.93
C ALA A 422 -33.91 19.44 -14.45
N TYR A 423 -34.91 19.10 -15.26
CA TYR A 423 -34.80 19.02 -16.71
C TYR A 423 -34.28 20.32 -17.32
N CYS A 424 -34.88 21.45 -16.92
CA CYS A 424 -34.48 22.77 -17.41
C CYS A 424 -33.05 23.12 -16.99
N HIS A 425 -32.63 22.77 -15.77
CA HIS A 425 -31.28 23.02 -15.28
C HIS A 425 -30.22 22.30 -16.13
N GLU A 426 -30.46 21.03 -16.46
CA GLU A 426 -29.52 20.22 -17.24
C GLU A 426 -29.58 20.53 -18.75
N LEU A 427 -30.71 21.02 -19.27
CA LEU A 427 -30.82 21.52 -20.65
C LEU A 427 -29.83 22.66 -20.92
N TYR A 428 -29.68 23.60 -19.99
CA TYR A 428 -28.67 24.67 -20.11
C TYR A 428 -27.24 24.13 -20.10
N THR A 429 -26.99 23.07 -19.33
CA THR A 429 -25.68 22.39 -19.25
C THR A 429 -25.33 21.63 -20.54
N CYS A 430 -26.33 21.09 -21.24
CA CYS A 430 -26.19 20.44 -22.54
C CYS A 430 -25.83 21.46 -23.65
N ASN A 431 -26.52 22.60 -23.71
CA ASN A 431 -26.32 23.64 -24.72
C ASN A 431 -24.98 24.40 -24.63
N MET A 432 -24.32 24.43 -23.47
CA MET A 432 -23.03 25.12 -23.32
C MET A 432 -21.82 24.29 -23.76
N LYS A 433 -22.02 23.02 -24.13
CA LYS A 433 -20.92 22.08 -24.47
C LYS A 433 -21.04 21.44 -25.86
N SER A 434 -22.15 21.66 -26.57
CA SER A 434 -22.29 21.46 -28.02
C SER A 434 -21.78 22.68 -28.76
#